data_AF-A0A956UY83-F1
#
_entry.id   AF-A0A956UY83-F1
#
_cell.length_a   1.000
_cell.length_b   1.000
_cell.length_c   1.000
_cell.angle_alpha   90.00
_cell.angle_beta   90.00
_cell.angle_gamma   90.00
#
_symmetry.space_group_name_H-M   'P 1'
#
loop_
_entity.id
_entity.type
_entity.pdbx_description
1 polymer ?
#
loop_
_entity_poly.entity_id
_entity_poly.type
_entity_poly.pdbx_seq_one_letter_code
_entity_poly.pdbx_strand_id
1 'polypeptide(L)'
;MSHESLRDFHHNQSVWLARLATGSGDPSGYDPRLHQHADASAIRTGESGVVMLPFERTTGESLAAFRALSAWLRQIPIADMLVWSMQRDAEIDLELLAQGFRSGFEPWWMTRDLSRPIATPMHEISLITNADIEHLADSTIPYIVQAQLPLMRNLVRSTNQVIWLVARSGRTIIGQTILNITDDHAGIFNVGVDGRYRRRGIGTSLTNAALLLARDLGVRSVNLNSTGMGEHIYQKSGFRRIGEGMTWSISGRNAQQPVSVENYELARAIGGGETADVESLPLPAIFPNGMTPQELAAHFHQQEMLQHLITLGQTPEIISLWDAGLREQALAAASNPAARELVTDTRRARPLHLATERGAGTLVLALIAAGADLHARDGEYRSTPLDWAHACNKPTIARIIRQAGGS
;
A
#
# COMPACT_ATOMS: atom_id res chain seq x y z
N MET A 1 -18.50 -14.03 9.29
CA MET A 1 -17.82 -14.74 8.19
C MET A 1 -16.34 -14.49 8.29
N SER A 2 -15.50 -15.50 8.14
CA SER A 2 -15.02 -16.33 9.26
C SER A 2 -13.53 -16.06 9.40
N HIS A 3 -13.02 -16.05 10.62
CA HIS A 3 -11.58 -15.94 10.94
C HIS A 3 -10.72 -16.88 10.07
N GLU A 4 -11.28 -18.06 9.76
CA GLU A 4 -10.78 -19.06 8.81
C GLU A 4 -10.39 -18.46 7.44
N SER A 5 -11.25 -17.66 6.80
CA SER A 5 -10.93 -17.10 5.47
C SER A 5 -9.70 -16.18 5.46
N LEU A 6 -9.42 -15.49 6.57
CA LEU A 6 -8.22 -14.66 6.71
C LEU A 6 -6.98 -15.52 6.98
N ARG A 7 -7.15 -16.63 7.71
CA ARG A 7 -6.08 -17.62 7.91
C ARG A 7 -5.69 -18.29 6.59
N ASP A 8 -6.68 -18.70 5.79
CA ASP A 8 -6.46 -19.27 4.46
C ASP A 8 -5.75 -18.27 3.53
N PHE A 9 -6.13 -16.99 3.64
CA PHE A 9 -5.45 -15.89 2.94
C PHE A 9 -3.98 -15.79 3.36
N HIS A 10 -3.72 -15.66 4.66
CA HIS A 10 -2.37 -15.51 5.21
C HIS A 10 -1.49 -16.70 4.83
N HIS A 11 -2.03 -17.91 4.90
CA HIS A 11 -1.35 -19.12 4.45
C HIS A 11 -1.03 -19.05 2.95
N ASN A 12 -2.00 -18.74 2.09
CA ASN A 12 -1.77 -18.66 0.64
C ASN A 12 -0.73 -17.57 0.28
N GLN A 13 -0.81 -16.41 0.91
CA GLN A 13 0.15 -15.31 0.75
C GLN A 13 1.56 -15.72 1.20
N SER A 14 1.68 -16.44 2.32
CA SER A 14 2.96 -16.94 2.83
C SER A 14 3.57 -17.98 1.89
N VAL A 15 2.76 -18.92 1.37
CA VAL A 15 3.21 -19.89 0.37
C VAL A 15 3.61 -19.20 -0.94
N TRP A 16 2.83 -18.20 -1.39
CA TRP A 16 3.17 -17.42 -2.58
C TRP A 16 4.54 -16.75 -2.47
N LEU A 17 4.78 -16.05 -1.35
CA LEU A 17 6.07 -15.41 -1.11
C LEU A 17 7.19 -16.45 -1.01
N ALA A 18 6.97 -17.58 -0.33
CA ALA A 18 7.97 -18.64 -0.22
C ALA A 18 8.34 -19.23 -1.59
N ARG A 19 7.36 -19.44 -2.48
CA ARG A 19 7.59 -19.87 -3.86
C ARG A 19 8.39 -18.83 -4.65
N LEU A 20 8.11 -17.53 -4.47
CA LEU A 20 8.93 -16.46 -5.05
C LEU A 20 10.35 -16.42 -4.46
N ALA A 21 10.51 -16.82 -3.20
CA ALA A 21 11.82 -17.01 -2.58
C ALA A 21 12.57 -18.11 -3.32
N THR A 22 12.00 -19.32 -3.40
CA THR A 22 12.72 -20.52 -3.84
C THR A 22 12.83 -20.67 -5.35
N GLY A 23 11.82 -20.22 -6.09
CA GLY A 23 11.61 -20.55 -7.50
C GLY A 23 11.09 -21.97 -7.71
N SER A 24 10.68 -22.66 -6.63
CA SER A 24 10.10 -24.01 -6.65
C SER A 24 8.61 -23.97 -6.29
N GLY A 25 7.86 -24.97 -6.76
CA GLY A 25 6.48 -25.17 -6.31
C GLY A 25 6.34 -25.72 -4.89
N ASP A 26 7.37 -26.40 -4.40
CA ASP A 26 7.47 -26.96 -3.05
C ASP A 26 8.43 -26.10 -2.21
N PRO A 27 7.93 -25.31 -1.24
CA PRO A 27 8.74 -24.42 -0.42
C PRO A 27 9.36 -25.11 0.82
N SER A 28 9.23 -26.43 0.98
CA SER A 28 9.62 -27.14 2.21
C SER A 28 11.13 -27.30 2.45
N GLY A 29 11.98 -26.92 1.49
CA GLY A 29 13.44 -27.00 1.58
C GLY A 29 14.08 -25.75 2.22
N TYR A 30 15.28 -25.93 2.79
CA TYR A 30 16.13 -24.80 3.21
C TYR A 30 16.50 -23.95 1.99
N ASP A 31 16.15 -22.65 2.01
CA ASP A 31 16.56 -21.67 1.01
C ASP A 31 17.23 -20.47 1.71
N PRO A 32 18.44 -20.05 1.29
CA PRO A 32 19.13 -18.91 1.90
C PRO A 32 18.40 -17.56 1.69
N ARG A 33 17.31 -17.52 0.91
CA ARG A 33 16.44 -16.36 0.69
C ARG A 33 15.16 -16.40 1.53
N LEU A 34 14.95 -17.41 2.37
CA LEU A 34 13.80 -17.54 3.27
C LEU A 34 14.29 -17.71 4.72
N HIS A 35 13.77 -16.88 5.61
CA HIS A 35 13.98 -17.00 7.05
C HIS A 35 12.62 -17.01 7.76
N GLN A 36 12.44 -17.93 8.69
CA GLN A 36 11.20 -18.09 9.44
C GLN A 36 11.44 -17.86 10.93
N HIS A 37 10.48 -17.21 11.58
CA HIS A 37 10.48 -17.00 13.01
C HIS A 37 9.04 -17.16 13.52
N ALA A 38 8.75 -18.25 14.23
CA ALA A 38 7.38 -18.69 14.52
C ALA A 38 6.56 -18.82 13.21
N ASP A 39 5.36 -18.22 13.15
CA ASP A 39 4.48 -18.19 11.97
C ASP A 39 4.73 -16.98 11.05
N ALA A 40 5.77 -16.19 11.31
CA ALA A 40 6.20 -15.08 10.50
C ALA A 40 7.37 -15.49 9.58
N SER A 41 7.52 -14.77 8.45
CA SER A 41 8.61 -15.04 7.51
C SER A 41 9.21 -13.77 6.92
N ALA A 42 10.51 -13.81 6.68
CA ALA A 42 11.23 -12.83 5.87
C ALA A 42 11.81 -13.51 4.64
N ILE A 43 11.66 -12.86 3.49
CA ILE A 43 11.98 -13.42 2.19
C ILE A 43 12.73 -12.40 1.34
N ARG A 44 13.71 -12.83 0.55
CA ARG A 44 14.33 -12.02 -0.51
C ARG A 44 13.78 -12.43 -1.87
N THR A 45 12.84 -11.65 -2.39
CA THR A 45 12.24 -11.84 -3.73
C THR A 45 13.01 -11.02 -4.77
N GLY A 46 14.06 -11.62 -5.35
CA GLY A 46 14.96 -10.88 -6.25
C GLY A 46 15.82 -9.88 -5.46
N GLU A 47 15.58 -8.58 -5.66
CA GLU A 47 16.30 -7.50 -4.95
C GLU A 47 15.53 -6.97 -3.73
N SER A 48 14.22 -7.22 -3.61
CA SER A 48 13.40 -6.73 -2.49
C SER A 48 13.37 -7.73 -1.33
N GLY A 49 13.41 -7.23 -0.10
CA GLY A 49 13.11 -7.97 1.11
C GLY A 49 11.63 -7.84 1.46
N VAL A 50 10.97 -8.91 1.89
CA VAL A 50 9.58 -8.89 2.33
C VAL A 50 9.47 -9.56 3.69
N VAL A 51 8.85 -8.89 4.66
CA VAL A 51 8.48 -9.45 5.96
C VAL A 51 6.96 -9.62 5.99
N MET A 52 6.51 -10.86 6.17
CA MET A 52 5.13 -11.17 6.49
C MET A 52 5.01 -11.31 8.00
N LEU A 53 4.31 -10.38 8.65
CA LEU A 53 4.05 -10.45 10.08
C LEU A 53 3.15 -11.65 10.41
N PRO A 54 3.25 -12.18 11.64
CA PRO A 54 2.44 -13.31 12.03
C PRO A 54 0.95 -12.92 12.08
N PHE A 55 0.06 -13.91 12.02
CA PHE A 55 -1.38 -13.69 12.06
C PHE A 55 -1.95 -14.27 13.36
N GLU A 56 -2.94 -13.58 13.96
CA GLU A 56 -3.55 -13.97 15.24
C GLU A 56 -2.55 -14.01 16.42
N ARG A 57 -1.53 -13.13 16.40
CA ARG A 57 -0.59 -12.93 17.49
C ARG A 57 -0.84 -11.62 18.21
N THR A 58 -0.38 -11.53 19.44
CA THR A 58 -0.33 -10.26 20.17
C THR A 58 0.62 -9.29 19.46
N THR A 59 0.43 -7.99 19.71
CA THR A 59 1.33 -6.92 19.27
C THR A 59 2.78 -7.23 19.65
N GLY A 60 3.02 -7.64 20.90
CA GLY A 60 4.36 -7.94 21.41
C GLY A 60 5.05 -9.11 20.71
N GLU A 61 4.32 -10.19 20.44
CA GLU A 61 4.83 -11.34 19.66
C GLU A 61 5.13 -10.93 18.21
N SER A 62 4.27 -10.12 17.59
CA SER A 62 4.43 -9.63 16.22
C SER A 62 5.66 -8.73 16.09
N LEU A 63 5.88 -7.84 17.05
CA LEU A 63 7.07 -6.99 17.10
C LEU A 63 8.36 -7.78 17.38
N ALA A 64 8.29 -8.81 18.22
CA ALA A 64 9.43 -9.70 18.44
C ALA A 64 9.82 -10.46 17.16
N ALA A 65 8.82 -10.99 16.44
CA ALA A 65 9.04 -11.64 15.15
C ALA A 65 9.61 -10.65 14.13
N PHE A 66 9.03 -9.44 14.03
CA PHE A 66 9.54 -8.39 13.15
C PHE A 66 11.01 -8.07 13.41
N ARG A 67 11.40 -7.88 14.68
CA ARG A 67 12.81 -7.60 15.05
C ARG A 67 13.76 -8.71 14.60
N ALA A 68 13.41 -9.97 14.84
CA ALA A 68 14.23 -11.12 14.43
C ALA A 68 14.37 -11.19 12.89
N LEU A 69 13.25 -11.07 12.19
CA LEU A 69 13.16 -11.18 10.73
C LEU A 69 13.85 -10.02 9.99
N SER A 70 13.64 -8.80 10.46
CA SER A 70 14.29 -7.60 9.92
C SER A 70 15.80 -7.60 10.17
N ALA A 71 16.26 -8.08 11.34
CA ALA A 71 17.68 -8.23 11.63
C ALA A 71 18.39 -9.17 10.64
N TRP A 72 17.70 -10.23 10.20
CA TRP A 72 18.21 -11.10 9.14
C TRP A 72 18.27 -10.38 7.78
N LEU A 73 17.18 -9.72 7.35
CA LEU A 73 17.17 -8.99 6.06
C LEU A 73 18.22 -7.88 6.00
N ARG A 74 18.49 -7.20 7.13
CA ARG A 74 19.51 -6.14 7.22
C ARG A 74 20.94 -6.64 6.94
N GLN A 75 21.19 -7.95 7.04
CA GLN A 75 22.49 -8.56 6.75
C GLN A 75 22.69 -8.84 5.26
N ILE A 76 21.66 -8.66 4.43
CA ILE A 76 21.66 -9.04 3.01
C ILE A 76 21.48 -7.77 2.15
N PRO A 77 22.14 -7.68 0.97
CA PRO A 77 21.86 -6.61 0.01
C PRO A 77 20.42 -6.69 -0.53
N ILE A 78 19.64 -5.66 -0.22
CA ILE A 78 18.27 -5.46 -0.70
C ILE A 78 18.10 -4.04 -1.25
N ALA A 79 17.26 -3.88 -2.27
CA ALA A 79 16.89 -2.58 -2.84
C ALA A 79 15.84 -1.86 -1.99
N ASP A 80 14.97 -2.62 -1.32
CA ASP A 80 13.91 -2.16 -0.43
C ASP A 80 13.50 -3.29 0.54
N MET A 81 12.80 -2.93 1.61
CA MET A 81 12.12 -3.86 2.50
C MET A 81 10.65 -3.49 2.61
N LEU A 82 9.76 -4.47 2.39
CA LEU A 82 8.32 -4.36 2.52
C LEU A 82 7.86 -5.16 3.75
N VAL A 83 7.00 -4.58 4.58
CA VAL A 83 6.39 -5.26 5.73
C VAL A 83 4.90 -5.36 5.49
N TRP A 84 4.33 -6.55 5.69
CA TRP A 84 2.91 -6.82 5.49
C TRP A 84 2.30 -7.31 6.79
N SER A 85 1.16 -6.71 7.17
CA SER A 85 0.31 -7.18 8.25
C SER A 85 -1.09 -7.47 7.74
N MET A 86 -1.64 -8.61 8.16
CA MET A 86 -3.03 -8.98 7.91
C MET A 86 -4.04 -8.14 8.72
N GLN A 87 -3.58 -7.45 9.75
CA GLN A 87 -4.42 -6.70 10.69
C GLN A 87 -3.85 -5.29 10.91
N ARG A 88 -4.73 -4.33 11.23
CA ARG A 88 -4.30 -3.01 11.69
C ARG A 88 -3.89 -3.08 13.15
N ASP A 89 -2.76 -2.48 13.49
CA ASP A 89 -2.28 -2.37 14.86
C ASP A 89 -1.48 -1.06 14.98
N ALA A 90 -1.98 -0.14 15.80
CA ALA A 90 -1.41 1.20 15.93
C ALA A 90 -0.01 1.18 16.57
N GLU A 91 0.27 0.21 17.44
CA GLU A 91 1.57 0.09 18.09
C GLU A 91 2.62 -0.50 17.14
N ILE A 92 2.22 -1.46 16.29
CA ILE A 92 3.08 -1.93 15.19
C ILE A 92 3.36 -0.80 14.20
N ASP A 93 2.34 -0.02 13.85
CA ASP A 93 2.47 1.12 12.94
C ASP A 93 3.44 2.17 13.51
N LEU A 94 3.28 2.54 14.78
CA LEU A 94 4.15 3.49 15.46
C LEU A 94 5.60 2.99 15.54
N GLU A 95 5.80 1.72 15.88
CA GLU A 95 7.12 1.10 15.90
C GLU A 95 7.81 1.16 14.53
N LEU A 96 7.10 0.81 13.45
CA LEU A 96 7.65 0.82 12.09
C LEU A 96 7.95 2.24 11.62
N LEU A 97 7.02 3.18 11.86
CA LEU A 97 7.22 4.60 11.52
C LEU A 97 8.41 5.20 12.29
N ALA A 98 8.57 4.89 13.57
CA ALA A 98 9.72 5.34 14.38
C ALA A 98 11.05 4.74 13.89
N GLN A 99 11.03 3.52 13.35
CA GLN A 99 12.18 2.90 12.67
C GLN A 99 12.42 3.41 11.23
N GLY A 100 11.68 4.43 10.79
CA GLY A 100 11.87 5.07 9.49
C GLY A 100 11.20 4.38 8.31
N PHE A 101 10.36 3.37 8.56
CA PHE A 101 9.48 2.84 7.52
C PHE A 101 8.42 3.86 7.17
N ARG A 102 8.00 3.86 5.90
CA ARG A 102 6.88 4.67 5.40
C ARG A 102 5.64 3.82 5.33
N SER A 103 4.47 4.39 5.66
CA SER A 103 3.19 3.75 5.39
C SER A 103 3.05 3.44 3.90
N GLY A 104 2.67 2.20 3.59
CA GLY A 104 2.36 1.73 2.26
C GLY A 104 0.86 1.83 1.98
N PHE A 105 0.38 1.03 1.02
CA PHE A 105 -1.04 0.95 0.74
C PHE A 105 -1.76 0.08 1.78
N GLU A 106 -3.05 0.32 1.98
CA GLU A 106 -3.91 -0.50 2.85
C GLU A 106 -4.58 -1.59 2.03
N PRO A 107 -4.10 -2.85 2.07
CA PRO A 107 -4.72 -3.94 1.36
C PRO A 107 -6.09 -4.29 1.95
N TRP A 108 -7.10 -4.39 1.08
CA TRP A 108 -8.40 -4.93 1.44
C TRP A 108 -8.43 -6.39 1.05
N TRP A 109 -8.47 -7.25 2.06
CA TRP A 109 -8.53 -8.70 1.90
C TRP A 109 -9.91 -9.10 1.38
N MET A 110 -9.95 -9.85 0.30
CA MET A 110 -11.20 -10.29 -0.31
C MET A 110 -11.20 -11.80 -0.56
N THR A 111 -12.38 -12.41 -0.46
CA THR A 111 -12.59 -13.83 -0.76
C THR A 111 -13.80 -14.05 -1.67
N ARG A 112 -13.75 -15.13 -2.46
CA ARG A 112 -14.80 -15.62 -3.32
C ARG A 112 -14.98 -17.12 -3.13
N ASP A 113 -16.19 -17.51 -2.72
CA ASP A 113 -16.65 -18.90 -2.72
C ASP A 113 -16.96 -19.35 -4.17
N LEU A 114 -16.44 -20.52 -4.58
CA LEU A 114 -16.57 -21.04 -5.95
C LEU A 114 -17.82 -21.89 -6.19
N SER A 115 -18.63 -22.17 -5.17
CA SER A 115 -19.95 -22.81 -5.34
C SER A 115 -20.95 -21.89 -6.05
N ARG A 116 -20.70 -20.58 -6.02
CA ARG A 116 -21.55 -19.56 -6.62
C ARG A 116 -21.26 -19.41 -8.12
N PRO A 117 -22.24 -19.02 -8.95
CA PRO A 117 -22.04 -18.81 -10.39
C PRO A 117 -20.90 -17.84 -10.68
N ILE A 118 -20.10 -18.15 -11.71
CA ILE A 118 -19.00 -17.32 -12.19
C ILE A 118 -19.34 -16.91 -13.62
N ALA A 119 -19.24 -15.61 -13.91
CA ALA A 119 -19.55 -15.10 -15.25
C ALA A 119 -18.48 -15.52 -16.27
N THR A 120 -18.90 -15.86 -17.48
CA THR A 120 -17.99 -16.24 -18.56
C THR A 120 -17.07 -15.06 -18.94
N PRO A 121 -15.75 -15.28 -19.10
CA PRO A 121 -14.82 -14.28 -19.61
C PRO A 121 -15.26 -13.75 -20.98
N MET A 122 -15.20 -12.42 -21.17
CA MET A 122 -15.55 -11.79 -22.46
C MET A 122 -14.36 -11.67 -23.42
N HIS A 123 -13.15 -11.89 -22.92
CA HIS A 123 -11.91 -11.81 -23.68
C HIS A 123 -11.25 -13.18 -23.76
N GLU A 124 -10.41 -13.37 -24.77
CA GLU A 124 -9.61 -14.58 -24.92
C GLU A 124 -8.58 -14.66 -23.80
N ILE A 125 -8.74 -15.65 -22.91
CA ILE A 125 -7.81 -15.95 -21.82
C ILE A 125 -7.16 -17.30 -22.07
N SER A 126 -5.88 -17.41 -21.75
CA SER A 126 -5.08 -18.60 -21.98
C SER A 126 -4.05 -18.80 -20.87
N LEU A 127 -3.47 -20.00 -20.82
CA LEU A 127 -2.16 -20.20 -20.18
C LEU A 127 -1.06 -19.44 -20.94
N ILE A 128 -0.08 -18.95 -20.20
CA ILE A 128 1.17 -18.44 -20.79
C ILE A 128 2.04 -19.61 -21.29
N THR A 129 2.78 -19.37 -22.38
CA THR A 129 3.78 -20.32 -22.91
C THR A 129 5.20 -19.80 -22.65
N ASN A 130 6.21 -20.67 -22.78
CA ASN A 130 7.62 -20.24 -22.64
C ASN A 130 8.00 -19.18 -23.67
N ALA A 131 7.49 -19.29 -24.90
CA ALA A 131 7.72 -18.32 -25.97
C ALA A 131 7.09 -16.96 -25.63
N ASP A 132 5.92 -16.95 -24.99
CA ASP A 132 5.29 -15.71 -24.54
C ASP A 132 6.18 -14.96 -23.53
N ILE A 133 6.77 -15.67 -22.55
CA ILE A 133 7.58 -15.09 -21.48
C ILE A 133 8.79 -14.33 -22.05
N GLU A 134 9.40 -14.83 -23.13
CA GLU A 134 10.53 -14.15 -23.80
C GLU A 134 10.14 -12.79 -24.38
N HIS A 135 8.88 -12.62 -24.78
CA HIS A 135 8.35 -11.37 -25.32
C HIS A 135 7.74 -10.44 -24.27
N LEU A 136 7.70 -10.84 -22.99
CA LEU A 136 7.17 -10.01 -21.91
C LEU A 136 8.18 -9.02 -21.33
N ALA A 137 9.47 -9.14 -21.65
CA ALA A 137 10.52 -8.28 -21.10
C ALA A 137 10.26 -6.78 -21.31
N ASP A 138 9.70 -6.42 -22.47
CA ASP A 138 9.43 -5.03 -22.85
C ASP A 138 7.95 -4.63 -22.67
N SER A 139 7.17 -5.45 -21.94
CA SER A 139 5.75 -5.22 -21.75
C SER A 139 5.47 -4.06 -20.80
N THR A 140 4.46 -3.25 -21.12
CA THR A 140 3.95 -2.20 -20.22
C THR A 140 2.84 -2.69 -19.28
N ILE A 141 2.58 -4.00 -19.27
CA ILE A 141 1.57 -4.61 -18.40
C ILE A 141 2.07 -4.53 -16.95
N PRO A 142 1.24 -4.03 -16.00
CA PRO A 142 1.61 -3.95 -14.60
C PRO A 142 2.07 -5.29 -14.00
N TYR A 143 2.98 -5.20 -13.03
CA TYR A 143 3.53 -6.33 -12.27
C TYR A 143 4.41 -7.31 -13.06
N ILE A 144 4.73 -7.00 -14.32
CA ILE A 144 5.79 -7.69 -15.05
C ILE A 144 7.12 -7.00 -14.72
N VAL A 145 7.99 -7.72 -14.01
CA VAL A 145 9.32 -7.24 -13.66
C VAL A 145 10.34 -8.09 -14.40
N GLN A 146 11.14 -7.47 -15.29
CA GLN A 146 12.11 -8.18 -16.14
C GLN A 146 13.04 -9.08 -15.33
N ALA A 147 13.56 -8.58 -14.21
CA ALA A 147 14.45 -9.33 -13.31
C ALA A 147 13.78 -10.57 -12.68
N GLN A 148 12.45 -10.62 -12.60
CA GLN A 148 11.69 -11.74 -12.04
C GLN A 148 11.24 -12.76 -13.10
N LEU A 149 11.35 -12.47 -14.40
CA LEU A 149 10.90 -13.38 -15.46
C LEU A 149 11.55 -14.78 -15.41
N PRO A 150 12.87 -14.94 -15.17
CA PRO A 150 13.48 -16.27 -15.05
C PRO A 150 12.90 -17.09 -13.89
N LEU A 151 12.68 -16.44 -12.74
CA LEU A 151 12.06 -17.05 -11.55
C LEU A 151 10.63 -17.49 -11.87
N MET A 152 9.82 -16.59 -12.43
CA MET A 152 8.43 -16.89 -12.81
C MET A 152 8.34 -18.02 -13.83
N ARG A 153 9.25 -18.05 -14.82
CA ARG A 153 9.36 -19.15 -15.79
C ARG A 153 9.62 -20.51 -15.10
N ASN A 154 10.51 -20.54 -14.10
CA ASN A 154 10.79 -21.76 -13.36
C ASN A 154 9.60 -22.21 -12.50
N LEU A 155 8.90 -21.27 -11.87
CA LEU A 155 7.71 -21.57 -11.07
C LEU A 155 6.60 -22.22 -11.89
N VAL A 156 6.20 -21.62 -13.01
CA VAL A 156 5.13 -22.16 -13.85
C VAL A 156 5.49 -23.51 -14.51
N ARG A 157 6.79 -23.84 -14.60
CA ARG A 157 7.25 -25.13 -15.12
C ARG A 157 7.41 -26.22 -14.06
N SER A 158 7.69 -25.83 -12.81
CA SER A 158 8.00 -26.76 -11.74
C SER A 158 6.78 -27.22 -10.95
N THR A 159 5.63 -26.58 -11.13
CA THR A 159 4.40 -26.95 -10.43
C THR A 159 3.14 -26.61 -11.20
N ASN A 160 2.10 -27.42 -10.99
CA ASN A 160 0.74 -27.13 -11.45
C ASN A 160 -0.04 -26.24 -10.48
N GLN A 161 0.58 -25.86 -9.35
CA GLN A 161 -0.02 -25.00 -8.33
C GLN A 161 0.19 -23.51 -8.61
N VAL A 162 1.11 -23.13 -9.49
CA VAL A 162 1.29 -21.74 -9.92
C VAL A 162 0.93 -21.64 -11.38
N ILE A 163 -0.19 -20.98 -11.67
CA ILE A 163 -0.75 -20.90 -13.01
C ILE A 163 -0.75 -19.44 -13.47
N TRP A 164 -0.11 -19.17 -14.59
CA TRP A 164 -0.04 -17.83 -15.16
C TRP A 164 -0.96 -17.73 -16.38
N LEU A 165 -2.00 -16.91 -16.24
CA LEU A 165 -2.99 -16.63 -17.27
C LEU A 165 -2.70 -15.29 -17.95
N VAL A 166 -2.92 -15.24 -19.26
CA VAL A 166 -2.77 -14.03 -20.07
C VAL A 166 -4.02 -13.75 -20.88
N ALA A 167 -4.34 -12.47 -21.03
CA ALA A 167 -5.40 -12.01 -21.92
C ALA A 167 -4.80 -11.66 -23.28
N ARG A 168 -5.49 -12.03 -24.36
CA ARG A 168 -5.02 -11.86 -25.73
C ARG A 168 -5.93 -10.97 -26.56
N SER A 169 -5.30 -10.21 -27.46
CA SER A 169 -5.94 -9.58 -28.62
C SER A 169 -5.18 -10.05 -29.85
N GLY A 170 -5.64 -11.15 -30.45
CA GLY A 170 -4.87 -11.86 -31.47
C GLY A 170 -3.56 -12.40 -30.88
N ARG A 171 -2.43 -12.07 -31.50
CA ARG A 171 -1.10 -12.52 -31.04
C ARG A 171 -0.53 -11.70 -29.88
N THR A 172 -1.16 -10.59 -29.52
CA THR A 172 -0.63 -9.65 -28.52
C THR A 172 -1.20 -9.98 -27.13
N ILE A 173 -0.31 -10.09 -26.15
CA ILE A 173 -0.67 -10.17 -24.74
C ILE A 173 -1.00 -8.76 -24.24
N ILE A 174 -2.19 -8.59 -23.67
CA ILE A 174 -2.73 -7.29 -23.24
C ILE A 174 -3.03 -7.22 -21.74
N GLY A 175 -2.88 -8.33 -21.03
CA GLY A 175 -3.01 -8.40 -19.57
C GLY A 175 -2.58 -9.76 -19.02
N GLN A 176 -2.44 -9.82 -17.71
CA GLN A 176 -2.00 -11.02 -16.99
C GLN A 176 -2.70 -11.19 -15.64
N THR A 177 -2.66 -12.41 -15.12
CA THR A 177 -2.88 -12.72 -13.71
C THR A 177 -2.19 -14.04 -13.34
N ILE A 178 -1.86 -14.21 -12.07
CA ILE A 178 -1.28 -15.45 -11.54
C ILE A 178 -2.26 -16.03 -10.52
N LEU A 179 -2.56 -17.32 -10.66
CA LEU A 179 -3.32 -18.11 -9.70
C LEU A 179 -2.33 -18.99 -8.92
N ASN A 180 -2.33 -18.83 -7.60
CA ASN A 180 -1.49 -19.58 -6.68
C ASN A 180 -2.37 -20.52 -5.85
N ILE A 181 -2.34 -21.81 -6.17
CA ILE A 181 -3.11 -22.86 -5.52
C ILE A 181 -2.30 -23.41 -4.34
N THR A 182 -2.95 -23.56 -3.19
CA THR A 182 -2.39 -24.25 -2.03
C THR A 182 -3.14 -25.56 -1.81
N ASP A 183 -3.98 -25.63 -0.79
CA ASP A 183 -4.83 -26.79 -0.48
C ASP A 183 -6.17 -26.65 -1.23
N ASP A 184 -7.30 -26.61 -0.55
CA ASP A 184 -8.62 -26.31 -1.11
C ASP A 184 -8.85 -24.80 -1.34
N HIS A 185 -7.76 -24.01 -1.39
CA HIS A 185 -7.78 -22.56 -1.56
C HIS A 185 -6.80 -22.09 -2.64
N ALA A 186 -7.09 -20.94 -3.26
CA ALA A 186 -6.16 -20.29 -4.16
C ALA A 186 -6.13 -18.77 -3.97
N GLY A 187 -5.02 -18.15 -4.35
CA GLY A 187 -4.85 -16.69 -4.38
C GLY A 187 -4.69 -16.18 -5.80
N ILE A 188 -5.31 -15.05 -6.12
CA ILE A 188 -5.11 -14.30 -7.37
C ILE A 188 -4.12 -13.17 -7.11
N PHE A 189 -3.04 -13.16 -7.88
CA PHE A 189 -1.96 -12.19 -7.83
C PHE A 189 -1.78 -11.48 -9.18
N ASN A 190 -1.14 -10.31 -9.15
CA ASN A 190 -0.62 -9.60 -10.31
C ASN A 190 -1.65 -9.37 -11.44
N VAL A 191 -2.90 -9.04 -11.11
CA VAL A 191 -3.92 -8.71 -12.12
C VAL A 191 -3.55 -7.38 -12.79
N GLY A 192 -2.97 -7.46 -13.98
CA GLY A 192 -2.44 -6.31 -14.72
C GLY A 192 -3.05 -6.21 -16.12
N VAL A 193 -3.37 -4.99 -16.55
CA VAL A 193 -3.81 -4.71 -17.93
C VAL A 193 -2.98 -3.56 -18.50
N ASP A 194 -2.47 -3.75 -19.72
CA ASP A 194 -1.75 -2.74 -20.48
C ASP A 194 -2.58 -1.44 -20.58
N GLY A 195 -1.93 -0.30 -20.35
CA GLY A 195 -2.57 1.02 -20.30
C GLY A 195 -3.48 1.31 -21.50
N ARG A 196 -3.09 0.86 -22.70
CA ARG A 196 -3.80 1.08 -23.97
C ARG A 196 -5.13 0.33 -24.05
N TYR A 197 -5.30 -0.70 -23.24
CA TYR A 197 -6.44 -1.62 -23.26
C TYR A 197 -7.31 -1.55 -21.99
N ARG A 198 -7.00 -0.66 -21.04
CA ARG A 198 -7.77 -0.48 -19.80
C ARG A 198 -9.22 -0.04 -20.07
N ARG A 199 -10.08 -0.25 -19.07
CA ARG A 199 -11.52 0.10 -19.09
C ARG A 199 -12.35 -0.65 -20.17
N ARG A 200 -11.92 -1.86 -20.54
CA ARG A 200 -12.61 -2.75 -21.51
C ARG A 200 -13.08 -4.09 -20.92
N GLY A 201 -13.05 -4.26 -19.60
CA GLY A 201 -13.44 -5.51 -18.92
C GLY A 201 -12.40 -6.65 -18.95
N ILE A 202 -11.16 -6.37 -19.37
CA ILE A 202 -10.08 -7.38 -19.46
C ILE A 202 -9.69 -7.92 -18.08
N GLY A 203 -9.49 -7.03 -17.09
CA GLY A 203 -9.17 -7.44 -15.72
C GLY A 203 -10.24 -8.37 -15.14
N THR A 204 -11.52 -8.02 -15.31
CA THR A 204 -12.65 -8.87 -14.91
C THR A 204 -12.63 -10.23 -15.64
N SER A 205 -12.27 -10.26 -16.93
CA SER A 205 -12.17 -11.52 -17.68
C SER A 205 -11.03 -12.41 -17.20
N LEU A 206 -9.86 -11.82 -16.90
CA LEU A 206 -8.72 -12.51 -16.26
C LEU A 206 -9.12 -13.10 -14.91
N THR A 207 -9.75 -12.29 -14.05
CA THR A 207 -10.23 -12.74 -12.73
C THR A 207 -11.23 -13.88 -12.86
N ASN A 208 -12.25 -13.74 -13.72
CA ASN A 208 -13.26 -14.78 -13.88
C ASN A 208 -12.70 -16.07 -14.49
N ALA A 209 -11.74 -15.97 -15.42
CA ALA A 209 -11.06 -17.14 -15.96
C ALA A 209 -10.24 -17.87 -14.88
N ALA A 210 -9.54 -17.13 -14.01
CA ALA A 210 -8.84 -17.71 -12.88
C ALA A 210 -9.80 -18.39 -11.89
N LEU A 211 -10.96 -17.80 -11.61
CA LEU A 211 -12.00 -18.40 -10.77
C LEU A 211 -12.56 -19.70 -11.37
N LEU A 212 -12.85 -19.72 -12.68
CA LEU A 212 -13.33 -20.91 -13.38
C LEU A 212 -12.29 -22.02 -13.33
N LEU A 213 -11.02 -21.70 -13.62
CA LEU A 213 -9.93 -22.67 -13.57
C LEU A 213 -9.72 -23.23 -12.16
N ALA A 214 -9.72 -22.38 -11.14
CA ALA A 214 -9.61 -22.82 -9.75
C ALA A 214 -10.74 -23.79 -9.38
N ARG A 215 -11.97 -23.51 -9.81
CA ARG A 215 -13.13 -24.38 -9.56
C ARG A 215 -12.98 -25.73 -10.26
N ASP A 216 -12.54 -25.73 -11.51
CA ASP A 216 -12.33 -26.96 -12.28
C ASP A 216 -11.19 -27.82 -11.68
N LEU A 217 -10.27 -27.20 -10.94
CA LEU A 217 -9.22 -27.84 -10.16
C LEU A 217 -9.64 -28.23 -8.73
N GLY A 218 -10.92 -28.07 -8.37
CA GLY A 218 -11.47 -28.50 -7.08
C GLY A 218 -11.22 -27.54 -5.92
N VAL A 219 -10.77 -26.30 -6.19
CA VAL A 219 -10.59 -25.27 -5.16
C VAL A 219 -11.96 -24.83 -4.61
N ARG A 220 -12.08 -24.66 -3.29
CA ARG A 220 -13.31 -24.23 -2.60
C ARG A 220 -13.48 -22.72 -2.66
N SER A 221 -12.41 -21.97 -2.44
CA SER A 221 -12.46 -20.50 -2.45
C SER A 221 -11.18 -19.85 -2.97
N VAL A 222 -11.34 -18.66 -3.53
CA VAL A 222 -10.26 -17.84 -4.07
C VAL A 222 -10.14 -16.53 -3.31
N ASN A 223 -8.92 -16.12 -3.02
CA ASN A 223 -8.61 -14.90 -2.31
C ASN A 223 -7.78 -13.93 -3.16
N LEU A 224 -7.85 -12.64 -2.83
CA LEU A 224 -7.01 -11.59 -3.41
C LEU A 224 -6.98 -10.38 -2.49
N ASN A 225 -5.96 -9.53 -2.65
CA ASN A 225 -5.99 -8.18 -2.09
C ASN A 225 -6.40 -7.17 -3.16
N SER A 226 -7.03 -6.09 -2.71
CA SER A 226 -7.36 -4.94 -3.55
C SER A 226 -6.99 -3.65 -2.84
N THR A 227 -6.82 -2.57 -3.60
CA THR A 227 -6.87 -1.23 -3.02
C THR A 227 -8.33 -0.83 -2.82
N GLY A 228 -8.61 0.18 -1.98
CA GLY A 228 -9.97 0.68 -1.82
C GLY A 228 -10.66 1.08 -3.14
N MET A 229 -9.90 1.63 -4.09
CA MET A 229 -10.39 1.96 -5.44
C MET A 229 -10.67 0.70 -6.30
N GLY A 230 -9.94 -0.39 -6.05
CA GLY A 230 -10.07 -1.66 -6.77
C GLY A 230 -11.20 -2.56 -6.27
N GLU A 231 -11.72 -2.34 -5.06
CA GLU A 231 -12.71 -3.21 -4.42
C GLU A 231 -13.95 -3.45 -5.31
N HIS A 232 -14.52 -2.37 -5.83
CA HIS A 232 -15.74 -2.44 -6.63
C HIS A 232 -15.58 -3.28 -7.91
N ILE A 233 -14.36 -3.39 -8.45
CA ILE A 233 -14.07 -4.21 -9.62
C ILE A 233 -14.23 -5.69 -9.25
N TYR A 234 -13.70 -6.11 -8.11
CA TYR A 234 -13.75 -7.50 -7.66
C TYR A 234 -15.10 -7.90 -7.07
N GLN A 235 -15.85 -6.95 -6.48
CA GLN A 235 -17.24 -7.18 -6.07
C GLN A 235 -18.12 -7.62 -7.25
N LYS A 236 -17.89 -7.11 -8.47
CA LYS A 236 -18.59 -7.57 -9.68
C LYS A 236 -18.28 -9.01 -10.07
N SER A 237 -17.07 -9.49 -9.75
CA SER A 237 -16.69 -10.90 -9.86
C SER A 237 -17.15 -11.73 -8.65
N GLY A 238 -17.94 -11.13 -7.74
CA GLY A 238 -18.57 -11.80 -6.61
C GLY A 238 -17.69 -11.95 -5.38
N PHE A 239 -16.53 -11.28 -5.33
CA PHE A 239 -15.71 -11.21 -4.14
C PHE A 239 -16.38 -10.37 -3.05
N ARG A 240 -16.12 -10.71 -1.80
CA ARG A 240 -16.52 -9.92 -0.62
C ARG A 240 -15.28 -9.58 0.21
N ARG A 241 -15.29 -8.41 0.83
CA ARG A 241 -14.26 -7.99 1.79
C ARG A 241 -14.32 -8.85 3.06
N ILE A 242 -13.15 -9.22 3.59
CA ILE A 242 -12.99 -10.04 4.81
C ILE A 242 -12.10 -9.40 5.86
N GLY A 243 -11.36 -8.35 5.50
CA GLY A 243 -10.54 -7.59 6.42
C GLY A 243 -9.74 -6.51 5.70
N GLU A 244 -8.97 -5.77 6.47
CA GLU A 244 -8.07 -4.74 6.01
C GLU A 244 -6.71 -4.97 6.70
N GLY A 245 -5.65 -4.83 5.93
CA GLY A 245 -4.29 -4.93 6.45
C GLY A 245 -3.54 -3.63 6.32
N MET A 246 -2.26 -3.70 6.65
CA MET A 246 -1.33 -2.59 6.54
C MET A 246 -0.06 -3.06 5.85
N THR A 247 0.53 -2.17 5.06
CA THR A 247 1.86 -2.39 4.52
C THR A 247 2.75 -1.22 4.88
N TRP A 248 4.05 -1.49 4.98
CA TRP A 248 5.07 -0.48 5.18
C TRP A 248 6.24 -0.76 4.24
N SER A 249 7.01 0.27 3.93
CA SER A 249 8.18 0.15 3.08
C SER A 249 9.33 1.01 3.55
N ILE A 250 10.55 0.55 3.31
CA ILE A 250 11.77 1.33 3.55
C ILE A 250 12.75 1.04 2.41
N SER A 251 13.53 2.05 2.00
CA SER A 251 14.57 1.84 0.99
C SER A 251 15.67 0.95 1.54
N GLY A 252 16.36 0.19 0.68
CA GLY A 252 17.44 -0.71 1.10
C GLY A 252 18.57 0.02 1.84
N ARG A 253 18.90 1.24 1.39
CA ARG A 253 19.86 2.12 2.07
C ARG A 253 19.45 2.39 3.52
N ASN A 254 18.19 2.78 3.74
CA ASN A 254 17.69 3.12 5.06
C ASN A 254 17.40 1.86 5.89
N ALA A 255 17.04 0.74 5.26
CA ALA A 255 16.90 -0.55 5.95
C ALA A 255 18.21 -0.96 6.61
N GLN A 256 19.33 -0.78 5.91
CA GLN A 256 20.68 -1.14 6.36
C GLN A 256 21.31 -0.11 7.31
N GLN A 257 20.75 1.10 7.41
CA GLN A 257 21.23 2.17 8.29
C GLN A 257 20.15 2.48 9.34
N PRO A 258 20.29 1.97 10.57
CA PRO A 258 19.32 2.23 11.63
C PRO A 258 19.09 3.74 11.84
N VAL A 259 17.84 4.09 12.14
CA VAL A 259 17.49 5.45 12.60
C VAL A 259 18.26 5.75 13.90
N SER A 260 18.67 7.00 14.08
CA SER A 260 19.36 7.41 15.31
C SER A 260 18.42 7.24 16.51
N VAL A 261 18.99 6.96 17.69
CA VAL A 261 18.20 6.77 18.92
C VAL A 261 17.33 8.00 19.19
N GLU A 262 17.85 9.21 18.97
CA GLU A 262 17.13 10.46 19.20
C GLU A 262 15.91 10.59 18.29
N ASN A 263 16.03 10.26 16.99
CA ASN A 263 14.90 10.31 16.07
C ASN A 263 13.87 9.23 16.38
N TYR A 264 14.32 8.05 16.76
CA TYR A 264 13.43 6.94 17.14
C TYR A 264 12.62 7.29 18.39
N GLU A 265 13.28 7.71 19.48
CA GLU A 265 12.62 8.07 20.73
C GLU A 265 11.67 9.27 20.54
N LEU A 266 12.10 10.28 19.78
CA LEU A 266 11.25 11.44 19.50
C LEU A 266 10.02 11.07 18.65
N ALA A 267 10.16 10.20 17.65
CA ALA A 267 9.02 9.72 16.88
C ALA A 267 8.04 8.90 17.73
N ARG A 268 8.57 8.06 18.63
CA ARG A 268 7.78 7.31 19.63
C ARG A 268 7.01 8.24 20.55
N ALA A 269 7.67 9.23 21.15
CA ALA A 269 7.04 10.20 22.04
C ALA A 269 5.93 10.99 21.33
N ILE A 270 6.20 11.48 20.11
CA ILE A 270 5.21 12.24 19.32
C ILE A 270 4.01 11.38 18.94
N GLY A 271 4.22 10.17 18.40
CA GLY A 271 3.12 9.29 18.02
C GLY A 271 2.37 8.70 19.22
N GLY A 272 3.05 8.53 20.36
CA GLY A 272 2.47 8.10 21.63
C GLY A 272 1.73 9.20 22.40
N GLY A 273 1.99 10.48 22.09
CA GLY A 273 1.38 11.62 22.77
C GLY A 273 2.10 12.06 24.05
N GLU A 274 3.36 11.67 24.23
CA GLU A 274 4.16 11.91 25.44
C GLU A 274 4.82 13.31 25.39
N THR A 275 4.05 14.37 25.69
CA THR A 275 4.53 15.76 25.51
C THR A 275 5.74 16.12 26.36
N ALA A 276 5.87 15.53 27.55
CA ALA A 276 6.98 15.80 28.47
C ALA A 276 8.35 15.42 27.87
N ASP A 277 8.38 14.43 26.98
CA ASP A 277 9.60 13.94 26.36
C ASP A 277 10.02 14.77 25.12
N VAL A 278 9.21 15.78 24.75
CA VAL A 278 9.41 16.64 23.57
C VAL A 278 9.91 18.04 23.93
N GLU A 279 10.11 18.36 25.21
CA GLU A 279 10.34 19.73 25.70
C GLU A 279 11.74 20.32 25.45
N SER A 280 12.73 19.53 24.98
CA SER A 280 14.13 19.99 24.88
C SER A 280 14.93 19.54 23.66
N LEU A 281 14.34 18.71 22.79
CA LEU A 281 15.04 18.16 21.62
C LEU A 281 14.85 19.06 20.39
N PRO A 282 15.90 19.27 19.57
CA PRO A 282 15.73 19.94 18.29
C PRO A 282 14.82 19.08 17.41
N LEU A 283 13.60 19.58 17.15
CA LEU A 283 12.61 18.90 16.32
C LEU A 283 13.14 18.80 14.88
N PRO A 284 13.20 17.60 14.28
CA PRO A 284 13.56 17.47 12.88
C PRO A 284 12.46 18.11 12.03
N ALA A 285 12.84 18.67 10.89
CA ALA A 285 11.85 19.15 9.91
C ALA A 285 11.02 17.98 9.36
N ILE A 286 11.69 16.85 9.09
CA ILE A 286 11.10 15.62 8.56
C ILE A 286 11.82 14.42 9.20
N PHE A 287 11.06 13.44 9.67
CA PHE A 287 11.57 12.16 10.16
C PHE A 287 12.04 11.26 9.01
N PRO A 288 12.88 10.24 9.27
CA PRO A 288 13.31 9.29 8.24
C PRO A 288 12.16 8.58 7.48
N ASN A 289 11.00 8.42 8.13
CA ASN A 289 9.76 7.90 7.52
C ASN A 289 9.10 8.88 6.53
N GLY A 290 9.58 10.12 6.44
CA GLY A 290 9.08 11.15 5.54
C GLY A 290 7.96 12.03 6.11
N MET A 291 7.53 11.81 7.35
CA MET A 291 6.53 12.65 8.01
C MET A 291 7.18 13.82 8.74
N THR A 292 6.48 14.96 8.81
CA THR A 292 6.81 16.00 9.79
C THR A 292 6.38 15.57 11.20
N PRO A 293 6.87 16.24 12.26
CA PRO A 293 6.36 16.04 13.62
C PRO A 293 4.83 16.18 13.75
N GLN A 294 4.23 17.14 13.05
CA GLN A 294 2.79 17.35 13.11
C GLN A 294 2.03 16.31 12.29
N GLU A 295 2.53 15.87 11.13
CA GLU A 295 1.93 14.76 10.38
C GLU A 295 1.93 13.46 11.19
N LEU A 296 3.02 13.15 11.88
CA LEU A 296 3.12 11.97 12.74
C LEU A 296 2.13 12.04 13.92
N ALA A 297 2.04 13.18 14.60
CA ALA A 297 1.07 13.39 15.67
C ALA A 297 -0.38 13.27 15.17
N ALA A 298 -0.68 13.84 14.00
CA ALA A 298 -2.01 13.78 13.39
C ALA A 298 -2.40 12.35 12.97
N HIS A 299 -1.44 11.58 12.43
CA HIS A 299 -1.63 10.19 12.03
C HIS A 299 -2.12 9.32 13.20
N PHE A 300 -1.61 9.56 14.40
CA PHE A 300 -2.03 8.89 15.64
C PHE A 300 -3.11 9.65 16.43
N HIS A 301 -3.71 10.69 15.86
CA HIS A 301 -4.75 11.51 16.48
C HIS A 301 -4.33 12.17 17.82
N GLN A 302 -3.05 12.50 17.97
CA GLN A 302 -2.48 13.10 19.17
C GLN A 302 -2.72 14.62 19.21
N GLN A 303 -3.94 15.02 19.57
CA GLN A 303 -4.36 16.43 19.57
C GLN A 303 -3.54 17.31 20.53
N GLU A 304 -3.27 16.81 21.74
CA GLU A 304 -2.48 17.54 22.75
C GLU A 304 -1.04 17.73 22.28
N MET A 305 -0.43 16.69 21.70
CA MET A 305 0.88 16.76 21.09
C MET A 305 0.95 17.80 19.96
N LEU A 306 -0.03 17.85 19.07
CA LEU A 306 -0.09 18.87 18.01
C LEU A 306 -0.08 20.30 18.57
N GLN A 307 -0.88 20.55 19.61
CA GLN A 307 -0.93 21.86 20.26
C GLN A 307 0.39 22.19 20.97
N HIS A 308 1.02 21.20 21.58
CA HIS A 308 2.33 21.34 22.20
C HIS A 308 3.41 21.71 21.15
N LEU A 309 3.48 21.00 20.02
CA LEU A 309 4.41 21.30 18.92
C LEU A 309 4.25 22.74 18.38
N ILE A 310 3.00 23.23 18.28
CA ILE A 310 2.72 24.61 17.88
C ILE A 310 3.20 25.61 18.95
N THR A 311 3.04 25.28 20.24
CA THR A 311 3.52 26.10 21.36
C THR A 311 5.04 26.20 21.39
N LEU A 312 5.75 25.16 20.92
CA LEU A 312 7.20 25.16 20.70
C LEU A 312 7.63 26.01 19.49
N GLY A 313 6.70 26.69 18.81
CA GLY A 313 6.97 27.62 17.73
C GLY A 313 6.95 27.02 16.33
N GLN A 314 6.51 25.76 16.17
CA GLN A 314 6.28 25.22 14.83
C GLN A 314 5.14 25.97 14.12
N THR A 315 5.30 26.18 12.81
CA THR A 315 4.19 26.70 12.00
C THR A 315 3.08 25.65 11.95
N PRO A 316 1.82 26.00 12.26
CA PRO A 316 0.74 25.02 12.31
C PRO A 316 0.45 24.46 10.92
N GLU A 317 0.43 23.14 10.83
CA GLU A 317 0.06 22.42 9.63
C GLU A 317 -1.46 22.26 9.59
N ILE A 318 -2.09 23.05 8.72
CA ILE A 318 -3.56 23.12 8.61
C ILE A 318 -4.18 21.74 8.39
N ILE A 319 -3.54 20.88 7.61
CA ILE A 319 -4.05 19.55 7.26
C ILE A 319 -3.87 18.58 8.43
N SER A 320 -2.72 18.59 9.10
CA SER A 320 -2.47 17.79 10.30
C SER A 320 -3.46 18.12 11.42
N LEU A 321 -3.75 19.42 11.65
CA LEU A 321 -4.81 19.86 12.55
C LEU A 321 -6.20 19.35 12.12
N TRP A 322 -6.51 19.45 10.82
CA TRP A 322 -7.80 19.01 10.29
C TRP A 322 -8.01 17.49 10.45
N ASP A 323 -7.01 16.69 10.11
CA ASP A 323 -7.04 15.22 10.16
C ASP A 323 -7.07 14.70 11.61
N ALA A 324 -6.47 15.43 12.55
CA ALA A 324 -6.56 15.14 13.99
C ALA A 324 -7.92 15.56 14.62
N GLY A 325 -8.79 16.24 13.88
CA GLY A 325 -10.10 16.69 14.36
C GLY A 325 -10.12 18.08 15.00
N LEU A 326 -8.98 18.79 15.01
CA LEU A 326 -8.84 20.17 15.52
C LEU A 326 -9.33 21.19 14.48
N ARG A 327 -10.62 21.10 14.12
CA ARG A 327 -11.20 21.84 13.00
C ARG A 327 -11.16 23.35 13.20
N GLU A 328 -11.44 23.84 14.39
CA GLU A 328 -11.43 25.28 14.68
C GLU A 328 -10.00 25.84 14.58
N GLN A 329 -9.02 25.11 15.11
CA GLN A 329 -7.61 25.49 15.02
C GLN A 329 -7.11 25.46 13.57
N ALA A 330 -7.51 24.45 12.79
CA ALA A 330 -7.18 24.37 11.36
C ALA A 330 -7.73 25.57 10.58
N LEU A 331 -8.99 25.95 10.84
CA LEU A 331 -9.62 27.12 10.22
C LEU A 331 -8.95 28.43 10.66
N ALA A 332 -8.61 28.57 11.94
CA ALA A 332 -7.89 29.74 12.45
C ALA A 332 -6.50 29.87 11.80
N ALA A 333 -5.79 28.74 11.67
CA ALA A 333 -4.46 28.68 11.06
C ALA A 333 -4.44 29.14 9.59
N ALA A 334 -5.56 29.05 8.85
CA ALA A 334 -5.65 29.57 7.48
C ALA A 334 -5.35 31.08 7.38
N SER A 335 -5.58 31.84 8.45
CA SER A 335 -5.29 33.27 8.52
C SER A 335 -3.78 33.58 8.63
N ASN A 336 -2.95 32.59 9.02
CA ASN A 336 -1.50 32.72 9.05
C ASN A 336 -0.93 32.47 7.63
N PRO A 337 -0.29 33.47 6.98
CA PRO A 337 0.25 33.29 5.63
C PRO A 337 1.28 32.16 5.52
N ALA A 338 2.09 31.93 6.55
CA ALA A 338 3.08 30.85 6.56
C ALA A 338 2.42 29.47 6.58
N ALA A 339 1.37 29.31 7.40
CA ALA A 339 0.62 28.04 7.51
C ALA A 339 -0.19 27.75 6.25
N ARG A 340 -0.82 28.77 5.66
CA ARG A 340 -1.65 28.64 4.46
C ARG A 340 -0.88 28.18 3.23
N GLU A 341 0.38 28.59 3.14
CA GLU A 341 1.25 28.35 2.00
C GLU A 341 2.31 27.27 2.27
N LEU A 342 2.24 26.62 3.44
CA LEU A 342 3.17 25.61 3.90
C LEU A 342 3.17 24.39 2.97
N VAL A 343 4.33 23.75 2.86
CA VAL A 343 4.52 22.54 2.07
C VAL A 343 5.07 21.47 3.02
N THR A 344 4.29 20.42 3.28
CA THR A 344 4.59 19.43 4.33
C THR A 344 4.92 18.05 3.76
N ASP A 345 4.31 17.67 2.64
CA ASP A 345 4.44 16.33 2.09
C ASP A 345 5.53 16.19 1.01
N THR A 346 5.86 14.95 0.67
CA THR A 346 6.80 14.61 -0.40
C THR A 346 6.31 15.04 -1.80
N ARG A 347 5.00 15.24 -1.98
CA ARG A 347 4.39 15.75 -3.22
C ARG A 347 4.59 17.25 -3.37
N ARG A 348 5.13 17.90 -2.35
CA ARG A 348 5.24 19.35 -2.22
C ARG A 348 3.88 20.05 -2.38
N ALA A 349 2.82 19.41 -1.90
CA ALA A 349 1.46 19.93 -1.94
C ALA A 349 1.28 21.00 -0.86
N ARG A 350 0.41 21.98 -1.16
CA ARG A 350 -0.03 23.02 -0.20
C ARG A 350 -1.37 22.66 0.43
N PRO A 351 -1.76 23.26 1.57
CA PRO A 351 -3.03 23.01 2.23
C PRO A 351 -4.25 23.00 1.30
N LEU A 352 -4.31 23.88 0.29
CA LEU A 352 -5.44 23.90 -0.64
C LEU A 352 -5.54 22.66 -1.55
N HIS A 353 -4.41 22.06 -1.94
CA HIS A 353 -4.37 20.80 -2.68
C HIS A 353 -4.90 19.66 -1.80
N LEU A 354 -4.38 19.56 -0.57
CA LEU A 354 -4.73 18.49 0.37
C LEU A 354 -6.18 18.60 0.86
N ALA A 355 -6.67 19.82 1.16
CA ALA A 355 -8.07 20.05 1.50
C ALA A 355 -9.01 19.66 0.34
N THR A 356 -8.57 19.85 -0.91
CA THR A 356 -9.30 19.42 -2.11
C THR A 356 -9.39 17.90 -2.19
N GLU A 357 -8.26 17.19 -2.02
CA GLU A 357 -8.21 15.72 -1.99
C GLU A 357 -9.14 15.14 -0.92
N ARG A 358 -9.08 15.69 0.29
CA ARG A 358 -9.94 15.30 1.43
C ARG A 358 -11.42 15.57 1.20
N GLY A 359 -11.77 16.40 0.21
CA GLY A 359 -13.17 16.81 0.02
C GLY A 359 -13.65 17.81 1.08
N ALA A 360 -12.73 18.48 1.78
CA ALA A 360 -13.01 19.32 2.93
C ALA A 360 -13.54 20.70 2.51
N GLY A 361 -14.79 20.76 2.02
CA GLY A 361 -15.37 21.97 1.43
C GLY A 361 -15.31 23.21 2.33
N THR A 362 -15.56 23.06 3.64
CA THR A 362 -15.44 24.17 4.61
C THR A 362 -14.00 24.70 4.71
N LEU A 363 -13.02 23.79 4.73
CA LEU A 363 -11.60 24.16 4.80
C LEU A 363 -11.14 24.82 3.50
N VAL A 364 -11.57 24.28 2.34
CA VAL A 364 -11.32 24.88 1.02
C VAL A 364 -11.83 26.32 0.98
N LEU A 365 -13.08 26.56 1.41
CA LEU A 365 -13.65 27.90 1.45
C LEU A 365 -12.86 28.84 2.37
N ALA A 366 -12.45 28.37 3.54
CA ALA A 366 -11.66 29.16 4.48
C ALA A 366 -10.26 29.52 3.92
N LEU A 367 -9.57 28.57 3.30
CA LEU A 367 -8.27 28.79 2.65
C LEU A 367 -8.38 29.81 1.52
N ILE A 368 -9.40 29.69 0.66
CA ILE A 368 -9.67 30.65 -0.43
C ILE A 368 -9.95 32.05 0.15
N ALA A 369 -10.83 32.13 1.15
CA ALA A 369 -11.18 33.41 1.79
C ALA A 369 -9.97 34.07 2.47
N ALA A 370 -9.03 33.28 2.99
CA ALA A 370 -7.79 33.76 3.57
C ALA A 370 -6.75 34.19 2.51
N GLY A 371 -6.96 33.90 1.22
CA GLY A 371 -6.06 34.27 0.13
C GLY A 371 -5.00 33.20 -0.17
N ALA A 372 -5.36 31.92 -0.12
CA ALA A 372 -4.50 30.83 -0.58
C ALA A 372 -4.23 30.96 -2.09
N ASP A 373 -3.02 30.62 -2.53
CA ASP A 373 -2.67 30.61 -3.95
C ASP A 373 -3.44 29.51 -4.71
N LEU A 374 -4.38 29.94 -5.56
CA LEU A 374 -5.23 29.06 -6.36
C LEU A 374 -4.51 28.45 -7.58
N HIS A 375 -3.32 28.96 -7.91
CA HIS A 375 -2.53 28.54 -9.08
C HIS A 375 -1.20 27.89 -8.69
N ALA A 376 -0.94 27.74 -7.38
CA ALA A 376 0.19 26.99 -6.89
C ALA A 376 0.21 25.59 -7.51
N ARG A 377 1.38 25.14 -7.93
CA ARG A 377 1.56 23.80 -8.47
C ARG A 377 2.28 22.93 -7.47
N ASP A 378 1.77 21.72 -7.28
CA ASP A 378 2.48 20.70 -6.52
C ASP A 378 3.80 20.30 -7.23
N GLY A 379 4.68 19.63 -6.50
CA GLY A 379 5.99 19.22 -6.99
C GLY A 379 6.01 17.92 -7.79
N GLU A 380 4.98 17.07 -7.68
CA GLU A 380 4.93 15.74 -8.27
C GLU A 380 4.28 15.74 -9.66
N TYR A 381 3.07 16.29 -9.76
CA TYR A 381 2.26 16.33 -10.98
C TYR A 381 2.26 17.69 -11.64
N ARG A 382 2.89 18.70 -11.01
CA ARG A 382 2.82 20.11 -11.45
C ARG A 382 1.37 20.59 -11.61
N SER A 383 0.46 20.02 -10.82
CA SER A 383 -0.97 20.22 -10.93
C SER A 383 -1.43 21.28 -9.94
N THR A 384 -2.45 22.03 -10.32
CA THR A 384 -3.09 23.05 -9.48
C THR A 384 -4.11 22.39 -8.53
N PRO A 385 -4.63 23.12 -7.53
CA PRO A 385 -5.75 22.64 -6.73
C PRO A 385 -6.99 22.30 -7.58
N LEU A 386 -7.22 23.00 -8.69
CA LEU A 386 -8.32 22.67 -9.60
C LEU A 386 -8.09 21.34 -10.33
N ASP A 387 -6.85 21.07 -10.77
CA ASP A 387 -6.47 19.80 -11.38
C ASP A 387 -6.67 18.63 -10.40
N TRP A 388 -6.29 18.82 -9.13
CA TRP A 388 -6.54 17.85 -8.05
C TRP A 388 -8.03 17.61 -7.86
N ALA A 389 -8.87 18.66 -7.89
CA ALA A 389 -10.32 18.50 -7.78
C ALA A 389 -10.88 17.62 -8.91
N HIS A 390 -10.33 17.72 -10.13
CA HIS A 390 -10.71 16.86 -11.24
C HIS A 390 -10.19 15.43 -11.08
N ALA A 391 -8.91 15.25 -10.73
CA ALA A 391 -8.29 13.95 -10.54
C ALA A 391 -8.94 13.14 -9.40
N CYS A 392 -9.28 13.81 -8.29
CA CYS A 392 -9.93 13.21 -7.13
C CYS A 392 -11.47 13.13 -7.27
N ASN A 393 -12.03 13.47 -8.43
CA ASN A 393 -13.47 13.48 -8.72
C ASN A 393 -14.30 14.26 -7.68
N LYS A 394 -13.93 15.53 -7.44
CA LYS A 394 -14.56 16.46 -6.47
C LYS A 394 -15.27 17.61 -7.21
N PRO A 395 -16.39 17.37 -7.91
CA PRO A 395 -17.03 18.36 -8.76
C PRO A 395 -17.48 19.64 -8.02
N THR A 396 -17.94 19.51 -6.78
CA THR A 396 -18.34 20.66 -5.95
C THR A 396 -17.14 21.56 -5.63
N ILE A 397 -15.99 20.97 -5.28
CA ILE A 397 -14.77 21.73 -4.97
C ILE A 397 -14.21 22.38 -6.23
N ALA A 398 -14.20 21.66 -7.36
CA ALA A 398 -13.78 22.21 -8.64
C ALA A 398 -14.59 23.47 -9.01
N ARG A 399 -15.90 23.46 -8.76
CA ARG A 399 -16.76 24.64 -8.96
C ARG A 399 -16.37 25.79 -8.04
N ILE A 400 -16.11 25.52 -6.76
CA ILE A 400 -15.71 26.55 -5.77
C ILE A 400 -14.41 27.23 -6.20
N ILE A 401 -13.37 26.43 -6.53
CA ILE A 401 -12.05 26.95 -6.93
C ILE A 401 -12.17 27.78 -8.22
N ARG A 402 -12.92 27.30 -9.21
CA ARG A 402 -13.14 28.03 -10.47
C ARG A 402 -13.88 29.35 -10.26
N GLN A 403 -14.89 29.37 -9.40
CA GLN A 403 -15.64 30.59 -9.06
C GLN A 403 -14.77 31.62 -8.34
N ALA A 404 -13.76 31.17 -7.59
CA ALA A 404 -12.78 32.02 -6.94
C ALA A 404 -11.65 32.52 -7.88
N GLY A 405 -11.67 32.12 -9.16
CA GLY A 405 -10.68 32.52 -10.16
C GLY A 405 -9.52 31.53 -10.36
N GLY A 406 -9.52 30.38 -9.68
CA GLY A 406 -8.54 29.31 -9.91
C GLY A 406 -8.72 28.67 -11.29
N SER A 407 -7.61 28.35 -11.95
CA SER A 407 -7.56 27.82 -13.31
C SER A 407 -6.51 26.75 -13.48
#